data_AF-A0A916D868-F1
#
_entry.id   AF-A0A916D868-F1
#
_cell.length_a   1.000
_cell.length_b   1.000
_cell.length_c   1.000
_cell.angle_alpha   90.00
_cell.angle_beta   90.00
_cell.angle_gamma   90.00
#
_symmetry.space_group_name_H-M   'P 1'
#
loop_
_entity.id
_entity.type
_entity.pdbx_description
1 polymer ?
#
loop_
_entity_poly.entity_id
_entity_poly.type
_entity_poly.pdbx_seq_one_letter_code
_entity_poly.pdbx_strand_id
1 'polypeptide(L)'
;MLYFEGAAHGLQVGAPVVFLGVKVGTVKKIEIGLDESSRKFVVPVAIEVEPHIVRTKSGEQIDLRDRETLRRLVERGLRARLRLQSILTGQLYVDLDFHPDKPARFVATDPEVSEIPTVRTAVQELTSKLEGFPMDKFLADVAAIGTALSKTLDTPEVRNLPRRLDATLKHLESLAARLDAKSGPILEETRSDLAEMKKALVAAQAAMARLESAADRIGTLASADSELVRNLTRASDELAGAAQTVRRLAESESPTVQHANQALKETARAAEALRKLAELLEQQPDAILRGKRKTENP
;
A
#
# COMPACT_ATOMS: atom_id res chain seq x y z
N MET A 1 8.46 -20.61 -15.41
CA MET A 1 8.80 -19.17 -15.36
C MET A 1 7.66 -18.39 -14.73
N LEU A 2 7.98 -17.32 -14.02
CA LEU A 2 7.04 -16.35 -13.44
C LEU A 2 7.43 -14.97 -13.93
N TYR A 3 6.46 -14.09 -14.18
CA TYR A 3 6.73 -12.72 -14.62
C TYR A 3 6.05 -11.73 -13.67
N PHE A 4 6.82 -11.01 -12.86
CA PHE A 4 6.23 -10.05 -11.91
C PHE A 4 6.20 -8.63 -12.48
N GLU A 5 5.09 -7.92 -12.23
CA GLU A 5 4.99 -6.49 -12.50
C GLU A 5 5.56 -5.69 -11.32
N GLY A 6 6.59 -4.88 -11.56
CA GLY A 6 7.19 -3.99 -10.56
C GLY A 6 8.44 -4.53 -9.88
N ALA A 7 8.96 -3.77 -8.91
CA ALA A 7 10.22 -4.08 -8.25
C ALA A 7 10.13 -5.37 -7.41
N ALA A 8 10.86 -6.42 -7.80
CA ALA A 8 11.05 -7.63 -7.00
C ALA A 8 12.07 -7.42 -5.85
N HIS A 9 12.10 -6.20 -5.29
CA HIS A 9 13.03 -5.85 -4.22
C HIS A 9 12.75 -6.71 -2.99
N GLY A 10 13.76 -7.44 -2.52
CA GLY A 10 13.64 -8.42 -1.44
C GLY A 10 13.53 -9.87 -1.91
N LEU A 11 13.25 -10.13 -3.20
CA LEU A 11 13.34 -11.49 -3.74
C LEU A 11 14.79 -11.81 -4.10
N GLN A 12 15.27 -12.97 -3.68
CA GLN A 12 16.66 -13.41 -3.90
C GLN A 12 16.70 -14.77 -4.57
N VAL A 13 17.79 -15.05 -5.30
CA VAL A 13 18.08 -16.42 -5.75
C VAL A 13 18.22 -17.32 -4.52
N GLY A 14 17.58 -18.47 -4.55
CA GLY A 14 17.44 -19.39 -3.42
C GLY A 14 16.21 -19.17 -2.55
N ALA A 15 15.44 -18.09 -2.76
CA ALA A 15 14.19 -17.86 -2.04
C ALA A 15 13.23 -19.06 -2.24
N PRO A 16 12.48 -19.47 -1.19
CA PRO A 16 11.61 -20.62 -1.28
C PRO A 16 10.43 -20.35 -2.22
N VAL A 17 10.01 -21.39 -2.93
CA VAL A 17 8.72 -21.44 -3.62
C VAL A 17 7.81 -22.30 -2.78
N VAL A 18 6.71 -21.74 -2.33
CA VAL A 18 5.77 -22.35 -1.40
C VAL A 18 4.44 -22.52 -2.09
N PHE A 19 3.82 -23.69 -1.96
CA PHE A 19 2.48 -23.97 -2.45
C PHE A 19 1.62 -24.41 -1.28
N LEU A 20 0.54 -23.67 -1.00
CA LEU A 20 -0.37 -23.93 0.13
C LEU A 20 0.37 -24.10 1.47
N GLY A 21 1.43 -23.32 1.70
CA GLY A 21 2.23 -23.35 2.93
C GLY A 21 3.36 -24.39 2.96
N VAL A 22 3.51 -25.23 1.93
CA VAL A 22 4.59 -26.23 1.84
C VAL A 22 5.63 -25.78 0.83
N LYS A 23 6.92 -25.84 1.19
CA LYS A 23 8.00 -25.57 0.24
C LYS A 23 8.00 -26.65 -0.84
N VAL A 24 7.87 -26.23 -2.10
CA VAL A 24 7.86 -27.09 -3.29
C VAL A 24 9.00 -26.79 -4.25
N GLY A 25 9.83 -25.80 -3.96
CA GLY A 25 10.91 -25.41 -4.85
C GLY A 25 11.73 -24.22 -4.38
N THR A 26 12.54 -23.69 -5.30
CA THR A 26 13.41 -22.54 -5.07
C THR A 26 13.50 -21.62 -6.28
N VAL A 27 13.75 -20.34 -6.05
CA VAL A 27 14.08 -19.37 -7.10
C VAL A 27 15.50 -19.65 -7.61
N LYS A 28 15.67 -19.86 -8.91
CA LYS A 28 16.96 -20.11 -9.55
C LYS A 28 17.59 -18.89 -10.17
N LYS A 29 16.78 -18.03 -10.80
CA LYS A 29 17.27 -16.88 -11.55
C LYS A 29 16.26 -15.76 -11.52
N ILE A 30 16.75 -14.53 -11.44
CA ILE A 30 15.96 -13.30 -11.49
C ILE A 30 16.60 -12.42 -12.55
N GLU A 31 15.82 -11.99 -13.52
CA GLU A 31 16.27 -11.16 -14.64
C GLU A 31 15.38 -9.92 -14.78
N ILE A 32 15.81 -8.97 -15.59
CA ILE A 32 15.01 -7.81 -15.99
C ILE A 32 14.65 -8.02 -17.45
N GLY A 33 13.35 -8.03 -17.73
CA GLY A 33 12.80 -8.18 -19.07
C GLY A 33 11.96 -6.97 -19.46
N LEU A 34 11.73 -6.83 -20.76
CA LEU A 34 10.76 -5.90 -21.32
C LEU A 34 9.66 -6.74 -21.98
N ASP A 35 8.41 -6.54 -21.54
CA ASP A 35 7.26 -7.09 -22.25
C ASP A 35 7.03 -6.25 -23.50
N GLU A 36 7.36 -6.79 -24.67
CA GLU A 36 7.25 -6.09 -25.96
C GLU A 36 5.80 -5.70 -26.30
N SER A 37 4.82 -6.47 -25.83
CA SER A 37 3.41 -6.22 -26.12
C SER A 37 2.87 -5.04 -25.32
N SER A 38 3.25 -4.92 -24.04
CA SER A 38 2.79 -3.83 -23.17
C SER A 38 3.79 -2.68 -23.02
N ARG A 39 5.01 -2.82 -23.55
CA ARG A 39 6.17 -1.93 -23.37
C ARG A 39 6.47 -1.64 -21.89
N LYS A 40 6.16 -2.57 -21.01
CA LYS A 40 6.41 -2.46 -19.56
C LYS A 40 7.59 -3.33 -19.15
N PHE A 41 8.40 -2.83 -18.23
CA PHE A 41 9.42 -3.65 -17.59
C PHE A 41 8.76 -4.69 -16.69
N VAL A 42 9.23 -5.93 -16.82
CA VAL A 42 8.80 -7.08 -16.03
C VAL A 42 10.04 -7.73 -15.41
N VAL A 43 9.83 -8.49 -14.35
CA VAL A 43 10.89 -9.27 -13.71
C VAL A 43 10.63 -10.76 -13.98
N PRO A 44 11.26 -11.37 -15.00
CA PRO A 44 11.25 -12.80 -15.20
C PRO A 44 11.98 -13.51 -14.05
N VAL A 45 11.31 -14.49 -13.45
CA VAL A 45 11.83 -15.32 -12.38
C VAL A 45 11.76 -16.79 -12.80
N ALA A 46 12.92 -17.42 -12.87
CA ALA A 46 13.03 -18.85 -13.06
C ALA A 46 12.95 -19.54 -11.70
N ILE A 47 12.07 -20.52 -11.58
CA ILE A 47 11.93 -21.36 -10.40
C ILE A 47 12.26 -22.80 -10.77
N GLU A 48 12.89 -23.50 -9.83
CA GLU A 48 13.01 -24.95 -9.86
C GLU A 48 11.99 -25.52 -8.89
N VAL A 49 11.18 -26.46 -9.39
CA VAL A 49 10.21 -27.18 -8.58
C VAL A 49 10.83 -28.53 -8.22
N GLU A 50 10.94 -28.78 -6.92
CA GLU A 50 11.39 -30.05 -6.38
C GLU A 50 10.28 -31.10 -6.63
N PRO A 51 10.61 -32.34 -7.02
CA PRO A 51 9.63 -33.38 -7.28
C PRO A 51 8.97 -33.84 -5.97
N HIS A 52 7.98 -33.07 -5.51
CA HIS A 52 7.16 -33.41 -4.35
C HIS A 52 5.93 -34.18 -4.82
N ILE A 53 5.81 -35.42 -4.35
CA ILE A 53 4.70 -36.31 -4.66
C ILE A 53 3.47 -35.83 -3.88
N VAL A 54 2.63 -35.00 -4.50
CA VAL A 54 1.29 -34.74 -3.95
C VAL A 54 0.50 -36.03 -4.11
N ARG A 55 0.29 -36.74 -3.00
CA ARG A 55 -0.51 -37.97 -2.95
C ARG A 55 -1.99 -37.60 -2.95
N THR A 56 -2.67 -37.89 -4.05
CA THR A 56 -4.14 -37.87 -4.07
C THR A 56 -4.69 -39.04 -3.25
N LYS A 57 -5.96 -38.96 -2.82
CA LYS A 57 -6.65 -40.07 -2.14
C LYS A 57 -6.75 -41.34 -3.02
N SER A 58 -6.58 -41.20 -4.33
CA SER A 58 -6.53 -42.28 -5.33
C SER A 58 -5.13 -42.87 -5.55
N GLY A 59 -4.08 -42.34 -4.90
CA GLY A 59 -2.69 -42.80 -5.08
C GLY A 59 -2.00 -42.27 -6.35
N GLU A 60 -2.66 -41.39 -7.11
CA GLU A 60 -2.11 -40.71 -8.28
C GLU A 60 -1.09 -39.65 -7.84
N GLN A 61 0.09 -39.68 -8.44
CA GLN A 61 1.18 -38.74 -8.18
C GLN A 61 1.01 -37.55 -9.11
N ILE A 62 0.70 -36.38 -8.56
CA ILE A 62 0.64 -35.14 -9.33
C ILE A 62 2.06 -34.57 -9.40
N ASP A 63 2.67 -34.62 -10.57
CA ASP A 63 3.96 -33.97 -10.82
C ASP A 63 3.74 -32.53 -11.29
N LEU A 64 4.17 -31.57 -10.49
CA LEU A 64 4.08 -30.14 -10.83
C LEU A 64 5.01 -29.74 -11.99
N ARG A 65 5.93 -30.63 -12.40
CA ARG A 65 6.77 -30.46 -13.59
C ARG A 65 6.05 -30.85 -14.87
N ASP A 66 5.01 -31.69 -14.77
CA ASP A 66 4.19 -32.04 -15.93
C ASP A 66 3.41 -30.82 -16.41
N ARG A 67 3.61 -30.50 -17.69
CA ARG A 67 3.07 -29.31 -18.33
C ARG A 67 1.54 -29.37 -18.42
N GLU A 68 0.98 -30.54 -18.66
CA GLU A 68 -0.47 -30.70 -18.77
C GLU A 68 -1.14 -30.52 -17.41
N THR A 69 -0.55 -31.12 -16.38
CA THR A 69 -0.94 -30.92 -14.99
C THR A 69 -0.87 -29.45 -14.58
N LEU A 70 0.26 -28.78 -14.85
CA LEU A 70 0.42 -27.38 -14.52
C LEU A 70 -0.64 -26.51 -15.21
N ARG A 71 -0.91 -26.79 -16.50
CA ARG A 71 -1.95 -26.09 -17.26
C ARG A 71 -3.32 -26.24 -16.61
N ARG A 72 -3.71 -27.46 -16.22
CA ARG A 72 -4.99 -27.70 -15.49
C ARG A 72 -5.05 -26.93 -14.17
N LEU A 73 -3.93 -26.84 -13.44
CA LEU A 73 -3.88 -26.06 -12.20
C LEU A 73 -4.04 -24.56 -12.47
N VAL A 74 -3.38 -24.02 -13.50
CA VAL A 74 -3.50 -22.62 -13.92
C VAL A 74 -4.92 -22.29 -14.38
N GLU A 75 -5.56 -23.18 -15.14
CA GLU A 75 -6.97 -23.07 -15.56
C GLU A 75 -7.92 -23.07 -14.36
N ARG A 76 -7.60 -23.84 -13.31
CA ARG A 76 -8.32 -23.83 -12.02
C ARG A 76 -8.00 -22.61 -11.13
N GLY A 77 -7.14 -21.71 -11.60
CA GLY A 77 -6.82 -20.46 -10.91
C GLY A 77 -5.48 -20.45 -10.18
N LEU A 78 -4.56 -21.39 -10.42
CA LEU A 78 -3.21 -21.32 -9.84
C LEU A 78 -2.52 -20.03 -10.27
N ARG A 79 -2.11 -19.22 -9.29
CA ARG A 79 -1.34 -17.98 -9.51
C ARG A 79 -0.15 -17.93 -8.57
N ALA A 80 0.91 -17.29 -9.03
CA ALA A 80 2.06 -16.96 -8.20
C ALA A 80 1.96 -15.52 -7.67
N ARG A 81 2.37 -15.28 -6.44
CA ARG A 81 2.51 -13.94 -5.87
C ARG A 81 3.76 -13.85 -5.01
N LEU A 82 4.31 -12.65 -4.84
CA LEU A 82 5.37 -12.44 -3.87
C LEU A 82 4.77 -12.17 -2.49
N ARG A 83 5.29 -12.85 -1.47
CA ARG A 83 4.94 -12.60 -0.06
C ARG A 83 6.19 -12.35 0.76
N LEU A 84 6.03 -11.57 1.83
CA LEU A 84 7.10 -11.34 2.80
C LEU A 84 7.37 -12.63 3.57
N GLN A 85 8.60 -13.11 3.49
CA GLN A 85 9.12 -14.17 4.33
C GLN A 85 9.49 -13.62 5.71
N SER A 86 10.09 -12.43 5.73
CA SER A 86 10.56 -11.78 6.94
C SER A 86 10.36 -10.28 6.83
N ILE A 87 9.61 -9.73 7.77
CA ILE A 87 9.38 -8.28 7.88
C ILE A 87 10.67 -7.58 8.29
N LEU A 88 11.51 -8.24 9.11
CA LEU A 88 12.78 -7.69 9.62
C LEU A 88 13.81 -7.49 8.52
N THR A 89 13.90 -8.44 7.59
CA THR A 89 14.92 -8.42 6.52
C THR A 89 14.36 -7.97 5.18
N GLY A 90 13.03 -7.79 5.07
CA GLY A 90 12.35 -7.45 3.82
C GLY A 90 12.42 -8.57 2.76
N GLN A 91 12.84 -9.77 3.14
CA GLN A 91 12.98 -10.89 2.21
C GLN A 91 11.62 -11.39 1.73
N LEU A 92 11.52 -11.64 0.43
CA LEU A 92 10.35 -12.16 -0.23
C LEU A 92 10.53 -13.64 -0.59
N TYR A 93 9.41 -14.36 -0.62
CA TYR A 93 9.31 -15.70 -1.20
C TYR A 93 8.20 -15.73 -2.25
N VAL A 94 8.24 -16.78 -3.09
CA VAL A 94 7.18 -17.02 -4.09
C VAL A 94 6.12 -17.90 -3.45
N ASP A 95 4.90 -17.38 -3.37
CA ASP A 95 3.72 -18.09 -2.89
C ASP A 95 2.85 -18.50 -4.08
N LEU A 96 2.52 -19.77 -4.17
CA LEU A 96 1.61 -20.35 -5.15
C LEU A 96 0.28 -20.65 -4.45
N ASP A 97 -0.81 -20.12 -4.98
CA ASP A 97 -2.14 -20.24 -4.38
C ASP A 97 -3.24 -20.19 -5.47
N PHE A 98 -4.46 -20.60 -5.13
CA PHE A 98 -5.59 -20.56 -6.06
C PHE A 98 -6.36 -19.25 -5.96
N HIS A 99 -6.39 -18.53 -7.08
CA HIS A 99 -7.10 -17.27 -7.28
C HIS A 99 -8.00 -17.39 -8.53
N PRO A 100 -9.14 -18.11 -8.43
CA PRO A 100 -10.04 -18.33 -9.56
C PRO A 100 -10.71 -17.04 -10.05
N ASP A 101 -10.77 -16.01 -9.21
CA ASP A 101 -11.33 -14.69 -9.51
C ASP A 101 -10.37 -13.77 -10.28
N LYS A 102 -9.09 -14.14 -10.41
CA LYS A 102 -8.06 -13.33 -11.09
C LYS A 102 -7.75 -13.93 -12.47
N PRO A 103 -7.89 -13.18 -13.58
CA PRO A 103 -7.62 -13.71 -14.92
C PRO A 103 -6.15 -14.13 -15.06
N ALA A 104 -5.91 -15.19 -15.85
CA ALA A 104 -4.57 -15.61 -16.20
C ALA A 104 -4.02 -14.66 -17.27
N ARG A 105 -3.00 -13.86 -16.92
CA ARG A 105 -2.23 -13.09 -17.89
C ARG A 105 -0.90 -13.78 -18.11
N PHE A 106 -0.65 -14.16 -19.36
CA PHE A 106 0.61 -14.75 -19.80
C PHE A 106 1.47 -13.67 -20.44
N VAL A 107 2.77 -13.73 -20.17
CA VAL A 107 3.77 -12.79 -20.70
C VAL A 107 4.78 -13.51 -21.59
N ALA A 108 5.01 -14.80 -21.38
CA ALA A 108 5.91 -15.58 -22.22
C ALA A 108 5.39 -15.63 -23.67
N THR A 109 6.26 -15.26 -24.60
CA THR A 109 6.00 -15.38 -26.05
C THR A 109 6.38 -16.76 -26.57
N ASP A 110 7.29 -17.45 -25.88
CA ASP A 110 7.75 -18.80 -26.24
C ASP A 110 6.77 -19.86 -25.70
N PRO A 111 6.11 -20.63 -26.59
CA PRO A 111 5.21 -21.70 -26.18
C PRO A 111 5.94 -22.91 -25.60
N GLU A 112 7.26 -23.01 -25.57
CA GLU A 112 7.96 -24.12 -24.89
C GLU A 112 8.14 -23.86 -23.39
N VAL A 113 7.97 -22.62 -22.95
CA VAL A 113 8.15 -22.23 -21.55
C VAL A 113 6.87 -22.45 -20.75
N SER A 114 6.95 -23.29 -19.71
CA SER A 114 5.89 -23.41 -18.70
C SER A 114 5.82 -22.16 -17.83
N GLU A 115 4.79 -21.33 -18.05
CA GLU A 115 4.52 -20.11 -17.28
C GLU A 115 3.42 -20.35 -16.22
N ILE A 116 3.65 -19.87 -15.00
CA ILE A 116 2.59 -19.71 -13.99
C ILE A 116 2.23 -18.22 -13.93
N PRO A 117 0.98 -17.83 -14.23
CA PRO A 117 0.58 -16.44 -14.20
C PRO A 117 0.76 -15.85 -12.81
N THR A 118 1.21 -14.60 -12.75
CA THR A 118 1.42 -13.90 -11.48
C THR A 118 0.24 -13.00 -11.17
N VAL A 119 0.02 -12.76 -9.88
CA VAL A 119 -0.85 -11.69 -9.38
C VAL A 119 -0.01 -10.70 -8.58
N ARG A 120 -0.47 -9.46 -8.54
CA ARG A 120 0.18 -8.40 -7.76
C ARG A 120 0.16 -8.74 -6.28
N THR A 121 1.14 -8.23 -5.55
CA THR A 121 1.17 -8.35 -4.09
C THR A 121 0.09 -7.47 -3.46
N ALA A 122 -0.31 -7.77 -2.21
CA ALA A 122 -1.28 -6.97 -1.47
C ALA A 122 -0.84 -5.51 -1.32
N VAL A 123 0.47 -5.27 -1.11
CA VAL A 123 1.04 -3.92 -0.99
C VAL A 123 0.97 -3.17 -2.32
N GLN A 124 1.29 -3.85 -3.44
CA GLN A 124 1.16 -3.24 -4.77
C GLN A 124 -0.30 -2.94 -5.12
N GLU A 125 -1.23 -3.85 -4.80
CA GLU A 125 -2.66 -3.64 -5.01
C GLU A 125 -3.19 -2.47 -4.17
N LEU A 126 -2.74 -2.34 -2.92
CA LEU A 126 -3.05 -1.19 -2.06
C LEU A 126 -2.46 0.11 -2.62
N THR A 127 -1.19 0.10 -3.02
CA THR A 127 -0.51 1.27 -3.60
C THR A 127 -1.26 1.75 -4.84
N SER A 128 -1.58 0.87 -5.77
CA SER A 128 -2.35 1.22 -6.97
C SER A 128 -3.78 1.68 -6.68
N LYS A 129 -4.43 1.16 -5.63
CA LYS A 129 -5.75 1.65 -5.19
C LYS A 129 -5.65 3.06 -4.58
N LEU A 130 -4.53 3.41 -3.96
CA LEU A 130 -4.28 4.72 -3.37
C LEU A 130 -3.61 5.71 -4.34
N GLU A 131 -3.14 5.25 -5.50
CA GLU A 131 -2.64 6.13 -6.56
C GLU A 131 -3.68 7.20 -6.93
N GLY A 132 -3.22 8.45 -6.95
CA GLY A 132 -4.06 9.62 -7.22
C GLY A 132 -4.90 10.10 -6.04
N PHE A 133 -4.86 9.45 -4.87
CA PHE A 133 -5.49 9.99 -3.66
C PHE A 133 -4.66 11.15 -3.09
N PRO A 134 -5.23 12.36 -2.93
CA PRO A 134 -4.47 13.53 -2.47
C PRO A 134 -4.29 13.50 -0.94
N MET A 135 -3.42 12.61 -0.46
CA MET A 135 -3.20 12.39 0.97
C MET A 135 -2.81 13.67 1.71
N ASP A 136 -1.93 14.49 1.12
CA ASP A 136 -1.51 15.76 1.71
C ASP A 136 -2.69 16.72 1.93
N LYS A 137 -3.62 16.78 0.97
CA LYS A 137 -4.82 17.62 1.10
C LYS A 137 -5.76 17.08 2.16
N PHE A 138 -5.97 15.77 2.18
CA PHE A 138 -6.80 15.13 3.20
C PHE A 138 -6.28 15.41 4.62
N LEU A 139 -4.97 15.24 4.85
CA LEU A 139 -4.35 15.53 6.14
C LEU A 139 -4.43 17.01 6.50
N ALA A 140 -4.21 17.91 5.53
CA ALA A 140 -4.34 19.34 5.73
C ALA A 140 -5.78 19.75 6.09
N ASP A 141 -6.79 19.16 5.44
CA ASP A 141 -8.19 19.45 5.72
C ASP A 141 -8.61 18.95 7.11
N VAL A 142 -8.18 17.75 7.51
CA VAL A 142 -8.40 17.20 8.86
C VAL A 142 -7.74 18.08 9.94
N ALA A 143 -6.48 18.47 9.75
CA ALA A 143 -5.77 19.35 10.68
C ALA A 143 -6.43 20.73 10.80
N ALA A 144 -6.92 21.27 9.69
CA ALA A 144 -7.63 22.55 9.66
C ALA A 144 -8.97 22.47 10.39
N ILE A 145 -9.71 21.37 10.27
CA ILE A 145 -10.96 21.12 11.03
C ILE A 145 -10.67 21.12 12.53
N GLY A 146 -9.67 20.37 12.99
CA GLY A 146 -9.29 20.33 14.40
C GLY A 146 -8.87 21.70 14.94
N THR A 147 -8.16 22.49 14.14
CA THR A 147 -7.76 23.86 14.50
C THR A 147 -8.96 24.83 14.54
N ALA A 148 -9.94 24.66 13.64
CA ALA A 148 -11.13 25.50 13.62
C ALA A 148 -12.06 25.23 14.81
N LEU A 149 -12.14 23.97 15.26
CA LEU A 149 -12.94 23.57 16.42
C LEU A 149 -12.41 24.10 17.75
N SER A 150 -11.08 24.28 17.86
CA SER A 150 -10.47 24.83 19.07
C SER A 150 -10.50 26.37 19.15
N LYS A 151 -10.94 27.04 18.07
CA LYS A 151 -11.01 28.49 17.99
C LYS A 151 -12.44 29.01 18.20
N THR A 152 -12.56 30.25 18.66
CA THR A 152 -13.84 30.93 18.88
C THR A 152 -14.57 31.23 17.57
N LEU A 153 -15.91 31.27 17.63
CA LEU A 153 -16.85 31.41 16.51
C LEU A 153 -16.63 32.63 15.59
N ASP A 154 -15.86 33.63 16.00
CA ASP A 154 -15.68 34.88 15.26
C ASP A 154 -14.48 34.88 14.30
N THR A 155 -13.90 33.71 14.06
CA THR A 155 -12.70 33.56 13.21
C THR A 155 -13.07 33.16 11.77
N PRO A 156 -12.38 33.68 10.74
CA PRO A 156 -12.61 33.32 9.33
C PRO A 156 -12.40 31.82 9.05
N GLU A 157 -11.68 31.11 9.91
CA GLU A 157 -11.51 29.66 9.88
C GLU A 157 -12.81 28.90 10.14
N VAL A 158 -13.64 29.37 11.09
CA VAL A 158 -14.94 28.77 11.41
C VAL A 158 -15.93 28.97 10.26
N ARG A 159 -15.87 30.11 9.56
CA ARG A 159 -16.72 30.39 8.39
C ARG A 159 -16.47 29.45 7.22
N ASN A 160 -15.25 28.93 7.08
CA ASN A 160 -14.88 27.98 6.02
C ASN A 160 -15.06 26.52 6.45
N LEU A 161 -15.43 26.27 7.71
CA LEU A 161 -15.56 24.92 8.27
C LEU A 161 -16.57 24.04 7.51
N PRO A 162 -17.76 24.52 7.10
CA PRO A 162 -18.70 23.69 6.34
C PRO A 162 -18.11 23.15 5.04
N ARG A 163 -17.41 24.00 4.27
CA ARG A 163 -16.74 23.60 3.02
C ARG A 163 -15.63 22.59 3.25
N ARG A 164 -14.88 22.72 4.36
CA ARG A 164 -13.81 21.79 4.72
C ARG A 164 -14.37 20.44 5.17
N LEU A 165 -15.45 20.43 5.95
CA LEU A 165 -16.15 19.20 6.33
C LEU A 165 -16.66 18.45 5.09
N ASP A 166 -17.28 19.17 4.14
CA ASP A 166 -17.73 18.58 2.86
C ASP A 166 -16.58 17.98 2.05
N ALA A 167 -15.44 18.69 1.97
CA ALA A 167 -14.26 18.19 1.26
C ALA A 167 -13.70 16.92 1.92
N THR A 168 -13.56 16.93 3.25
CA THR A 168 -13.08 15.78 4.02
C THR A 168 -14.02 14.59 3.91
N LEU A 169 -15.34 14.79 3.96
CA LEU A 169 -16.33 13.75 3.73
C LEU A 169 -16.17 13.11 2.35
N LYS A 170 -16.02 13.91 1.29
CA LYS A 170 -15.78 13.40 -0.07
C LYS A 170 -14.50 12.59 -0.18
N HIS A 171 -13.41 13.07 0.44
CA HIS A 171 -12.15 12.33 0.47
C HIS A 171 -12.29 11.02 1.24
N LEU A 172 -12.99 11.03 2.36
CA LEU A 172 -13.25 9.84 3.17
C LEU A 172 -14.09 8.80 2.40
N GLU A 173 -15.13 9.24 1.69
CA GLU A 173 -15.95 8.36 0.85
C GLU A 173 -15.15 7.76 -0.29
N SER A 174 -14.29 8.55 -0.95
CA SER A 174 -13.37 8.03 -1.96
C SER A 174 -12.38 7.02 -1.40
N LEU A 175 -11.85 7.27 -0.19
CA LEU A 175 -10.92 6.36 0.46
C LEU A 175 -11.62 5.04 0.84
N ALA A 176 -12.81 5.13 1.45
CA ALA A 176 -13.62 3.97 1.81
C ALA A 176 -13.96 3.13 0.56
N ALA A 177 -14.41 3.76 -0.53
CA ALA A 177 -14.71 3.06 -1.78
C ALA A 177 -13.49 2.33 -2.37
N ARG A 178 -12.30 2.91 -2.26
CA ARG A 178 -11.04 2.30 -2.72
C ARG A 178 -10.61 1.11 -1.84
N LEU A 179 -10.90 1.16 -0.54
CA LEU A 179 -10.57 0.11 0.44
C LEU A 179 -11.64 -0.98 0.57
N ASP A 180 -12.87 -0.72 0.12
CA ASP A 180 -13.97 -1.69 0.16
C ASP A 180 -13.78 -2.85 -0.83
N ALA A 181 -12.95 -2.64 -1.87
CA ALA A 181 -12.65 -3.64 -2.88
C ALA A 181 -11.82 -4.83 -2.32
N LYS A 182 -12.50 -5.83 -1.75
CA LYS A 182 -12.03 -7.20 -1.46
C LYS A 182 -10.60 -7.32 -0.92
N SER A 183 -10.38 -6.97 0.35
CA SER A 183 -9.09 -7.20 0.99
C SER A 183 -9.29 -7.62 2.45
N GLY A 184 -8.48 -8.60 2.87
CA GLY A 184 -8.73 -9.49 4.00
C GLY A 184 -8.74 -8.85 5.41
N PRO A 185 -8.61 -9.67 6.48
CA PRO A 185 -8.99 -9.29 7.86
C PRO A 185 -8.23 -8.09 8.45
N ILE A 186 -7.08 -7.69 7.89
CA ILE A 186 -6.31 -6.52 8.32
C ILE A 186 -7.05 -5.19 8.07
N LEU A 187 -8.04 -5.15 7.18
CA LEU A 187 -8.73 -3.91 6.83
C LEU A 187 -10.10 -3.73 7.50
N GLU A 188 -10.57 -4.72 8.27
CA GLU A 188 -11.85 -4.61 8.97
C GLU A 188 -11.80 -3.54 10.06
N GLU A 189 -10.69 -3.45 10.81
CA GLU A 189 -10.48 -2.40 11.81
C GLU A 189 -10.44 -1.01 11.15
N THR A 190 -9.69 -0.86 10.05
CA THR A 190 -9.66 0.40 9.28
C THR A 190 -11.03 0.77 8.71
N ARG A 191 -11.84 -0.20 8.26
CA ARG A 191 -13.20 0.07 7.77
C ARG A 191 -14.12 0.58 8.86
N SER A 192 -14.04 -0.04 10.05
CA SER A 192 -14.79 0.41 11.23
C SER A 192 -14.40 1.85 11.59
N ASP A 193 -13.11 2.15 11.66
CA ASP A 193 -12.59 3.48 11.97
C ASP A 193 -13.05 4.53 10.94
N LEU A 194 -13.00 4.21 9.64
CA LEU A 194 -13.47 5.11 8.57
C LEU A 194 -14.98 5.34 8.66
N ALA A 195 -15.76 4.33 9.03
CA ALA A 195 -17.20 4.45 9.23
C ALA A 195 -17.54 5.34 10.43
N GLU A 196 -16.81 5.20 11.54
CA GLU A 196 -16.95 6.07 12.71
C GLU A 196 -16.57 7.52 12.38
N MET A 197 -15.47 7.74 11.66
CA MET A 197 -15.08 9.07 11.21
C MET A 197 -16.11 9.72 10.29
N LYS A 198 -16.73 8.92 9.40
CA LYS A 198 -17.82 9.41 8.54
C LYS A 198 -19.00 9.88 9.38
N LYS A 199 -19.40 9.09 10.37
CA LYS A 199 -20.50 9.42 11.28
C LYS A 199 -20.23 10.73 12.05
N ALA A 200 -19.01 10.88 12.58
CA ALA A 200 -18.58 12.08 13.29
C ALA A 200 -18.66 13.34 12.39
N LEU A 201 -18.15 13.25 11.17
CA LEU A 201 -18.18 14.36 10.21
C LEU A 201 -19.61 14.74 9.81
N VAL A 202 -20.49 13.76 9.60
CA VAL A 202 -21.92 14.01 9.31
C VAL A 202 -22.61 14.66 10.51
N ALA A 203 -22.32 14.22 11.73
CA ALA A 203 -22.85 14.85 12.94
C ALA A 203 -22.38 16.30 13.10
N ALA A 204 -21.09 16.56 12.83
CA ALA A 204 -20.53 17.90 12.83
C ALA A 204 -21.17 18.81 11.76
N GLN A 205 -21.38 18.30 10.56
CA GLN A 205 -22.07 19.02 9.49
C GLN A 205 -23.52 19.37 9.89
N ALA A 206 -24.25 18.43 10.49
CA ALA A 206 -25.61 18.67 10.98
C ALA A 206 -25.65 19.70 12.12
N ALA A 207 -24.66 19.68 13.02
CA ALA A 207 -24.54 20.68 14.08
C ALA A 207 -24.26 22.08 13.52
N MET A 208 -23.39 22.18 12.51
CA MET A 208 -23.08 23.44 11.82
C MET A 208 -24.30 24.00 11.07
N ALA A 209 -25.06 23.17 10.36
CA ALA A 209 -26.29 23.60 9.69
C ALA A 209 -27.33 24.13 10.69
N ARG A 210 -27.44 23.52 11.87
CA ARG A 210 -28.29 24.01 12.96
C ARG A 210 -27.81 25.35 13.51
N LEU A 211 -26.51 25.53 13.71
CA LEU A 211 -25.91 26.80 14.12
C LEU A 211 -26.22 27.92 13.13
N GLU A 212 -26.05 27.68 11.83
CA GLU A 212 -26.35 28.66 10.78
C GLU A 212 -27.83 29.03 10.79
N SER A 213 -28.72 28.04 10.85
CA SER A 213 -30.17 28.27 10.95
C SER A 213 -30.59 29.00 12.23
N ALA A 214 -29.85 28.80 13.33
CA ALA A 214 -30.08 29.49 14.59
C ALA A 214 -29.54 30.93 14.54
N ALA A 215 -28.35 31.14 13.98
CA ALA A 215 -27.77 32.46 13.76
C ALA A 215 -28.67 33.32 12.86
N ASP A 216 -29.24 32.74 11.79
CA ASP A 216 -30.23 33.40 10.94
C ASP A 216 -31.54 33.74 11.69
N ARG A 217 -31.88 32.98 12.74
CA ARG A 217 -33.05 33.21 13.60
C ARG A 217 -32.76 34.11 14.82
N ILE A 218 -31.49 34.35 15.16
CA ILE A 218 -31.05 35.22 16.27
C ILE A 218 -31.05 36.70 15.82
N GLY A 219 -32.13 37.11 15.15
CA GLY A 219 -32.64 38.48 15.23
C GLY A 219 -33.58 38.69 16.42
N THR A 220 -34.04 37.63 17.11
CA THR A 220 -35.13 37.81 18.10
C THR A 220 -35.07 37.04 19.44
N LEU A 221 -34.20 36.05 19.72
CA LEU A 221 -34.28 35.34 21.02
C LEU A 221 -32.91 34.91 21.57
N ALA A 222 -32.50 35.55 22.67
CA ALA A 222 -31.29 35.28 23.43
C ALA A 222 -31.51 34.19 24.51
N SER A 223 -31.70 32.95 24.08
CA SER A 223 -31.45 31.78 24.94
C SER A 223 -30.78 30.71 24.11
N ALA A 224 -29.45 30.79 24.06
CA ALA A 224 -28.59 29.80 23.41
C ALA A 224 -28.86 28.41 24.01
N ASP A 225 -29.48 27.56 23.19
CA ASP A 225 -30.00 26.25 23.53
C ASP A 225 -28.93 25.29 24.11
N SER A 226 -29.27 24.65 25.22
CA SER A 226 -28.49 23.56 25.82
C SER A 226 -28.28 22.38 24.86
N GLU A 227 -29.17 22.18 23.90
CA GLU A 227 -29.12 21.09 22.92
C GLU A 227 -28.06 21.34 21.83
N LEU A 228 -27.87 22.60 21.45
CA LEU A 228 -26.89 23.03 20.46
C LEU A 228 -25.48 22.85 21.00
N VAL A 229 -25.26 23.28 22.25
CA VAL A 229 -24.01 23.06 22.98
C VAL A 229 -23.72 21.56 23.13
N ARG A 230 -24.71 20.75 23.51
CA ARG A 230 -24.54 19.28 23.64
C ARG A 230 -24.15 18.60 22.33
N ASN A 231 -24.78 18.98 21.22
CA ASN A 231 -24.46 18.41 19.90
C ASN A 231 -23.07 18.81 19.42
N LEU A 232 -22.64 20.06 19.69
CA LEU A 232 -21.27 20.51 19.43
C LEU A 232 -20.24 19.77 20.27
N THR A 233 -20.50 19.58 21.57
CA THR A 233 -19.60 18.81 22.45
C THR A 233 -19.45 17.38 21.94
N ARG A 234 -20.57 16.70 21.62
CA ARG A 234 -20.53 15.33 21.07
C ARG A 234 -19.76 15.26 19.75
N ALA A 235 -20.03 16.16 18.81
CA ALA A 235 -19.31 16.19 17.53
C ALA A 235 -17.82 16.47 17.73
N SER A 236 -17.46 17.31 18.70
CA SER A 236 -16.06 17.59 19.05
C SER A 236 -15.37 16.37 19.65
N ASP A 237 -16.04 15.64 20.55
CA ASP A 237 -15.52 14.40 21.15
C ASP A 237 -15.33 13.29 20.10
N GLU A 238 -16.31 13.12 19.20
CA GLU A 238 -16.24 12.14 18.11
C GLU A 238 -15.13 12.51 17.09
N LEU A 239 -14.97 13.80 16.77
CA LEU A 239 -13.87 14.27 15.92
C LEU A 239 -12.51 14.18 16.60
N ALA A 240 -12.43 14.40 17.91
CA ALA A 240 -11.21 14.19 18.68
C ALA A 240 -10.81 12.70 18.67
N GLY A 241 -11.77 11.78 18.83
CA GLY A 241 -11.57 10.34 18.68
C GLY A 241 -11.14 9.96 17.26
N ALA A 242 -11.77 10.53 16.23
CA ALA A 242 -11.37 10.33 14.84
C ALA A 242 -9.97 10.88 14.54
N ALA A 243 -9.64 12.08 15.04
CA ALA A 243 -8.32 12.67 14.91
C ALA A 243 -7.25 11.85 15.65
N GLN A 244 -7.57 11.30 16.84
CA GLN A 244 -6.71 10.34 17.53
C GLN A 244 -6.56 9.03 16.76
N THR A 245 -7.55 8.62 15.98
CA THR A 245 -7.50 7.41 15.15
C THR A 245 -6.69 7.63 13.90
N VAL A 246 -6.89 8.75 13.20
CA VAL A 246 -6.02 9.20 12.09
C VAL A 246 -4.60 9.41 12.59
N ARG A 247 -4.43 10.01 13.76
CA ARG A 247 -3.14 10.18 14.41
C ARG A 247 -2.55 8.82 14.80
N ARG A 248 -3.31 7.87 15.34
CA ARG A 248 -2.86 6.49 15.55
C ARG A 248 -2.62 5.73 14.26
N LEU A 249 -3.23 6.08 13.13
CA LEU A 249 -2.92 5.48 11.82
C LEU A 249 -1.65 6.10 11.22
N ALA A 250 -1.41 7.38 11.49
CA ALA A 250 -0.21 8.11 11.11
C ALA A 250 0.98 7.86 12.07
N GLU A 251 0.71 7.62 13.34
CA GLU A 251 1.61 7.22 14.44
C GLU A 251 1.68 5.69 14.58
N SER A 252 0.76 4.94 13.94
CA SER A 252 1.01 3.59 13.41
C SER A 252 1.91 3.72 12.18
N GLU A 253 2.96 4.51 12.32
CA GLU A 253 4.31 3.98 12.30
C GLU A 253 4.41 2.66 13.09
N SER A 254 3.75 1.62 12.58
CA SER A 254 4.23 0.26 12.73
C SER A 254 5.75 0.34 12.47
N PRO A 255 6.59 -0.31 13.28
CA PRO A 255 8.03 -0.38 13.03
C PRO A 255 8.35 -0.67 11.56
N THR A 256 7.47 -1.42 10.89
CA THR A 256 7.49 -1.71 9.45
C THR A 256 7.47 -0.47 8.52
N VAL A 257 6.68 0.57 8.82
CA VAL A 257 6.57 1.78 7.97
C VAL A 257 7.72 2.75 8.23
N GLN A 258 8.18 2.87 9.48
CA GLN A 258 9.42 3.62 9.76
C GLN A 258 10.62 2.97 9.09
N HIS A 259 10.76 1.65 9.19
CA HIS A 259 11.85 0.93 8.52
C HIS A 259 11.75 1.03 6.99
N ALA A 260 10.55 1.04 6.42
CA ALA A 260 10.36 1.26 4.98
C ALA A 260 10.76 2.68 4.56
N ASN A 261 10.31 3.73 5.25
CA ASN A 261 10.66 5.11 4.92
C ASN A 261 12.15 5.41 5.17
N GLN A 262 12.72 4.87 6.24
CA GLN A 262 14.15 4.95 6.55
C GLN A 262 14.97 4.22 5.47
N ALA A 263 14.58 3.00 5.09
CA ALA A 263 15.24 2.23 4.03
C ALA A 263 15.13 2.90 2.67
N LEU A 264 13.98 3.50 2.32
CA LEU A 264 13.82 4.27 1.09
C LEU A 264 14.72 5.51 1.08
N LYS A 265 14.85 6.20 2.21
CA LYS A 265 15.72 7.37 2.35
C LYS A 265 17.21 7.01 2.31
N GLU A 266 17.60 5.87 2.88
CA GLU A 266 18.97 5.34 2.81
C GLU A 266 19.30 4.80 1.41
N THR A 267 18.34 4.16 0.74
CA THR A 267 18.47 3.71 -0.65
C THR A 267 18.63 4.90 -1.59
N ALA A 268 17.90 5.99 -1.37
CA ALA A 268 18.07 7.24 -2.13
C ALA A 268 19.48 7.83 -1.93
N ARG A 269 20.01 7.85 -0.68
CA ARG A 269 21.38 8.28 -0.40
C ARG A 269 22.44 7.36 -1.00
N ALA A 270 22.21 6.05 -1.01
CA ALA A 270 23.10 5.08 -1.62
C ALA A 270 23.12 5.21 -3.14
N ALA A 271 21.97 5.41 -3.78
CA ALA A 271 21.86 5.74 -5.21
C ALA A 271 22.59 7.06 -5.54
N GLU A 272 22.50 8.07 -4.68
CA GLU A 272 23.22 9.33 -4.86
C GLU A 272 24.74 9.16 -4.67
N ALA A 273 25.19 8.33 -3.73
CA ALA A 273 26.60 8.00 -3.53
C ALA A 273 27.18 7.18 -4.69
N LEU A 274 26.40 6.24 -5.24
CA LEU A 274 26.76 5.47 -6.45
C LEU A 274 26.84 6.37 -7.68
N ARG A 275 25.92 7.33 -7.81
CA ARG A 275 25.98 8.33 -8.89
C ARG A 275 27.21 9.23 -8.76
N LYS A 276 27.52 9.71 -7.56
CA LYS A 276 28.75 10.48 -7.29
C LYS A 276 30.02 9.67 -7.53
N LEU A 277 29.99 8.36 -7.26
CA LEU A 277 31.09 7.46 -7.58
C LEU A 277 31.22 7.25 -9.10
N ALA A 278 30.12 7.04 -9.81
CA ALA A 278 30.11 6.93 -11.27
C ALA A 278 30.63 8.22 -11.93
N GLU A 279 30.18 9.39 -11.48
CA GLU A 279 30.70 10.70 -11.92
C GLU A 279 32.20 10.84 -11.61
N LEU A 280 32.69 10.34 -10.48
CA LEU A 280 34.10 10.39 -10.09
C LEU A 280 34.97 9.42 -10.92
N LEU A 281 34.42 8.26 -11.31
CA LEU A 281 35.10 7.30 -12.19
C LEU A 281 35.11 7.76 -13.65
N GLU A 282 34.07 8.47 -14.09
CA GLU A 282 34.00 9.11 -15.40
C GLU A 282 34.99 10.28 -15.51
N GLN A 283 35.18 11.04 -14.42
CA GLN A 283 36.15 12.15 -14.39
C GLN A 283 37.59 11.72 -14.08
N GLN A 284 37.80 10.63 -13.32
CA GLN A 284 39.12 10.15 -12.91
C GLN A 284 39.20 8.61 -12.89
N PRO A 285 39.43 7.95 -14.05
CA PRO A 285 39.48 6.49 -14.14
C PRO A 285 40.63 5.84 -13.34
N ASP A 286 41.71 6.57 -13.06
CA ASP A 286 42.88 6.05 -12.31
C ASP A 286 42.65 5.94 -10.78
N ALA A 287 41.52 6.45 -10.27
CA ALA A 287 41.24 6.50 -8.82
C ALA A 287 41.00 5.12 -8.19
N ILE A 288 40.59 4.10 -8.98
CA ILE A 288 40.37 2.73 -8.50
C ILE A 288 41.71 2.04 -8.15
N LEU A 289 42.78 2.33 -8.88
CA LEU A 289 44.06 1.61 -8.75
C LEU A 289 45.02 2.25 -7.74
N ARG A 290 44.89 3.55 -7.45
CA ARG A 290 45.83 4.27 -6.56
C ARG A 290 45.24 4.72 -5.22
N GLY A 291 43.91 4.64 -5.04
CA GLY A 291 43.22 5.19 -3.88
C GLY A 291 43.23 6.73 -3.86
N LYS A 292 42.26 7.34 -3.18
CA LYS A 292 42.16 8.82 -3.08
C LYS A 292 43.41 9.38 -2.42
N ARG A 293 44.17 10.24 -3.11
CA ARG A 293 45.25 11.02 -2.51
C ARG A 293 44.64 11.95 -1.46
N LYS A 294 45.01 11.76 -0.20
CA LYS A 294 44.73 12.71 0.87
C LYS A 294 45.41 14.02 0.50
N THR A 295 44.62 15.03 0.16
CA THR A 295 45.07 16.43 0.20
C THR A 295 45.33 16.76 1.66
N GLU A 296 46.60 16.76 2.06
CA GLU A 296 47.05 17.48 3.25
C GLU A 296 46.78 18.96 3.02
N ASN A 297 45.85 19.52 3.79
CA ASN A 297 45.76 20.97 3.92
C ASN A 297 46.82 21.43 4.94
N PRO A 298 47.49 22.56 4.68
CA PRO A 298 48.51 23.13 5.55
C PRO A 298 47.95 23.62 6.89
#